data_AF-S7PTA7-F1
#
_entry.id   AF-S7PTA7-F1
#
_cell.length_a   1.000
_cell.length_b   1.000
_cell.length_c   1.000
_cell.angle_alpha   90.00
_cell.angle_beta   90.00
_cell.angle_gamma   90.00
#
_symmetry.space_group_name_H-M   'P 1'
#
loop_
_entity.id
_entity.type
_entity.pdbx_description
1 polymer ?
#
loop_
_entity_poly.entity_id
_entity_poly.type
_entity_poly.pdbx_seq_one_letter_code
_entity_poly.pdbx_strand_id
1 'polypeptide(L)'
;MQWTLLAPHIVSCPAGNPHLNWTNFPALNITNDPTEAILARDTLLVISSNASSFTEPGYEVHFTWDSPGKSVGPNNSYTTRTLAGAPKCAAWIAQLNVTYTELYNISRNWAYTIQPNGTIYRPGTANVVNGTQFILITDSNPYITPANMSYLDPHFIAGPAMYQAD
;
A
#
# COMPACT_ATOMS: atom_id res chain seq x y z
N MET A 1 0.59 -9.51 5.85
CA MET A 1 0.21 -8.39 4.94
C MET A 1 0.11 -8.73 3.46
N GLN A 2 1.13 -9.30 2.77
CA GLN A 2 1.11 -9.43 1.30
C GLN A 2 -0.04 -10.28 0.72
N TRP A 3 -0.52 -11.28 1.46
CA TRP A 3 -1.68 -12.09 1.06
C TRP A 3 -2.96 -11.28 0.88
N THR A 4 -3.11 -10.14 1.56
CA THR A 4 -4.31 -9.28 1.41
C THR A 4 -4.45 -8.72 -0.01
N LEU A 5 -3.34 -8.47 -0.71
CA LEU A 5 -3.35 -8.02 -2.10
C LEU A 5 -3.81 -9.14 -3.06
N LEU A 6 -3.43 -10.39 -2.77
CA LEU A 6 -3.67 -11.53 -3.65
C LEU A 6 -4.99 -12.25 -3.38
N ALA A 7 -5.44 -12.30 -2.12
CA ALA A 7 -6.61 -13.07 -1.70
C ALA A 7 -7.88 -12.80 -2.53
N PRO A 8 -8.21 -11.56 -2.94
CA PRO A 8 -9.39 -11.31 -3.77
C PRO A 8 -9.36 -12.01 -5.15
N HIS A 9 -8.18 -12.39 -5.63
CA HIS A 9 -7.98 -12.98 -6.96
C HIS A 9 -7.82 -14.50 -6.93
N ILE A 10 -7.78 -15.12 -5.75
CA ILE A 10 -7.62 -16.57 -5.62
C ILE A 10 -9.01 -17.21 -5.57
N VAL A 11 -9.38 -17.88 -6.66
CA VAL A 11 -10.71 -18.51 -6.79
C VAL A 11 -10.78 -19.85 -6.06
N SER A 12 -9.76 -20.69 -6.18
CA SER A 12 -9.75 -22.05 -5.60
C SER A 12 -8.34 -22.54 -5.32
N CYS A 13 -8.22 -23.61 -4.53
CA CYS A 13 -6.97 -24.33 -4.30
C CYS A 13 -7.10 -25.79 -4.80
N PRO A 14 -6.02 -26.39 -5.33
CA PRO A 14 -5.98 -27.81 -5.63
C PRO A 14 -6.34 -28.69 -4.43
N ALA A 15 -6.98 -29.83 -4.69
CA ALA A 15 -7.31 -30.81 -3.66
C ALA A 15 -6.04 -31.31 -2.96
N GLY A 16 -6.07 -31.39 -1.62
CA GLY A 16 -4.95 -31.84 -0.78
C GLY A 16 -4.11 -30.73 -0.16
N ASN A 17 -4.29 -29.47 -0.57
CA ASN A 17 -3.61 -28.35 0.10
C ASN A 17 -4.26 -28.02 1.45
N PRO A 18 -3.48 -27.85 2.53
CA PRO A 18 -4.02 -27.45 3.83
C PRO A 18 -4.53 -26.01 3.81
N HIS A 19 -5.57 -25.74 4.59
CA HIS A 19 -6.09 -24.39 4.77
C HIS A 19 -5.17 -23.59 5.70
N LEU A 20 -4.63 -22.46 5.22
CA LEU A 20 -3.70 -21.61 5.96
C LEU A 20 -4.45 -20.50 6.69
N ASN A 21 -4.48 -20.51 8.01
CA ASN A 21 -5.19 -19.48 8.77
C ASN A 21 -4.35 -18.20 8.87
N TRP A 22 -4.59 -17.24 7.97
CA TRP A 22 -3.95 -15.92 7.99
C TRP A 22 -4.97 -14.78 8.09
N THR A 23 -4.51 -13.61 8.49
CA THR A 23 -5.33 -12.40 8.52
C THR A 23 -5.33 -11.71 7.16
N ASN A 24 -6.52 -11.44 6.62
CA ASN A 24 -6.72 -10.54 5.48
C ASN A 24 -7.27 -9.21 5.98
N PHE A 25 -6.75 -8.11 5.47
CA PHE A 25 -7.21 -6.76 5.80
C PHE A 25 -8.16 -6.21 4.73
N PRO A 26 -8.94 -5.16 5.04
CA PRO A 26 -9.71 -4.45 4.03
C PRO A 26 -8.81 -3.92 2.89
N ALA A 27 -9.34 -3.94 1.67
CA ALA A 27 -8.63 -3.46 0.49
C ALA A 27 -8.45 -1.93 0.54
N LEU A 28 -7.34 -1.43 0.03
CA LEU A 28 -7.02 -0.02 -0.12
C LEU A 28 -6.85 0.29 -1.61
N ASN A 29 -7.48 1.36 -2.06
CA ASN A 29 -7.43 1.84 -3.44
C ASN A 29 -6.92 3.28 -3.49
N ILE A 30 -6.04 3.54 -4.46
CA ILE A 30 -5.53 4.87 -4.76
C ILE A 30 -6.36 5.44 -5.90
N THR A 31 -7.09 6.53 -5.66
CA THR A 31 -8.11 7.02 -6.62
C THR A 31 -7.56 7.98 -7.67
N ASN A 32 -6.37 8.52 -7.44
CA ASN A 32 -5.72 9.49 -8.32
C ASN A 32 -4.33 9.01 -8.77
N ASP A 33 -4.15 7.70 -8.91
CA ASP A 33 -2.90 7.13 -9.40
C ASP A 33 -2.70 7.53 -10.89
N PRO A 34 -1.60 8.25 -11.24
CA PRO A 34 -1.36 8.67 -12.62
C PRO A 34 -0.81 7.56 -13.51
N THR A 35 -0.45 6.39 -12.95
CA THR A 35 0.20 5.28 -13.67
C THR A 35 -0.59 4.87 -14.92
N GLU A 36 -1.91 4.68 -14.82
CA GLU A 36 -2.76 4.29 -15.95
C GLU A 36 -2.73 5.33 -17.10
N ALA A 37 -2.73 6.62 -16.76
CA ALA A 37 -2.69 7.69 -17.74
C ALA A 37 -1.33 7.82 -18.44
N ILE A 38 -0.26 7.45 -17.74
CA ILE A 38 1.12 7.52 -18.26
C ILE A 38 1.46 6.27 -19.07
N LEU A 39 1.07 5.07 -18.62
CA LEU A 39 1.23 3.82 -19.37
C LEU A 39 0.53 3.86 -20.74
N ALA A 40 -0.60 4.58 -20.84
CA ALA A 40 -1.28 4.79 -22.12
C ALA A 40 -0.52 5.71 -23.09
N ARG A 41 0.44 6.50 -22.60
CA ARG A 41 1.24 7.46 -23.40
C ARG A 41 2.63 6.95 -23.71
N ASP A 42 3.22 6.17 -22.81
CA ASP A 42 4.63 5.78 -22.88
C ASP A 42 4.82 4.46 -23.64
N THR A 43 5.07 4.58 -24.94
CA THR A 43 5.32 3.43 -25.85
C THR A 43 6.79 3.06 -25.96
N LEU A 44 7.67 3.71 -25.18
CA LEU A 44 9.12 3.53 -25.24
C LEU A 44 9.65 2.91 -23.94
N LEU A 45 10.52 1.91 -24.08
CA LEU A 45 11.15 1.24 -22.94
C LEU A 45 12.10 2.21 -22.21
N VAL A 46 11.93 2.31 -20.88
CA VAL A 46 12.72 3.16 -19.96
C VAL A 46 14.24 2.95 -20.07
N ILE A 47 14.70 1.80 -20.58
CA ILE A 47 16.13 1.53 -20.80
C ILE A 47 16.75 2.35 -21.95
N SER A 48 15.91 2.87 -22.86
CA SER A 48 16.33 3.54 -24.10
C SER A 48 15.81 4.97 -24.22
N SER A 49 15.00 5.41 -23.26
CA SER A 49 14.38 6.74 -23.22
C SER A 49 14.65 7.42 -21.88
N ASN A 50 14.65 8.75 -21.88
CA ASN A 50 14.62 9.52 -20.64
C ASN A 50 13.17 9.53 -20.12
N ALA A 51 12.84 8.57 -19.27
CA ALA A 51 11.53 8.54 -18.59
C ALA A 51 11.55 9.48 -17.37
N SER A 52 10.48 10.26 -17.20
CA SER A 52 10.24 11.06 -16.01
C SER A 52 9.45 10.26 -14.97
N SER A 53 9.71 10.50 -13.69
CA SER A 53 8.88 10.00 -12.58
C SER A 53 7.39 10.26 -12.84
N PHE A 54 6.54 9.28 -12.50
CA PHE A 54 5.09 9.40 -12.54
C PHE A 54 4.55 10.38 -11.50
N THR A 55 5.21 10.50 -10.34
CA THR A 55 4.86 11.42 -9.26
C THR A 55 6.10 11.96 -8.54
N GLU A 56 5.95 13.07 -7.82
CA GLU A 56 7.06 13.74 -7.11
C GLU A 56 6.70 14.03 -5.64
N PRO A 57 7.69 14.15 -4.74
CA PRO A 57 7.43 14.53 -3.35
C PRO A 57 6.58 15.80 -3.24
N GLY A 58 5.54 15.75 -2.40
CA GLY A 58 4.54 16.82 -2.34
C GLY A 58 3.25 16.51 -3.12
N TYR A 59 3.23 15.47 -3.96
CA TYR A 59 2.01 15.03 -4.63
C TYR A 59 0.96 14.55 -3.61
N GLU A 60 -0.27 15.01 -3.78
CA GLU A 60 -1.41 14.57 -2.96
C GLU A 60 -1.87 13.19 -3.43
N VAL A 61 -1.93 12.21 -2.53
CA VAL A 61 -2.40 10.85 -2.83
C VAL A 61 -3.71 10.60 -2.09
N HIS A 62 -4.75 10.27 -2.85
CA HIS A 62 -6.11 10.07 -2.38
C HIS A 62 -6.41 8.59 -2.20
N PHE A 63 -6.99 8.25 -1.06
CA PHE A 63 -7.30 6.88 -0.69
C PHE A 63 -8.78 6.66 -0.51
N THR A 64 -9.24 5.49 -0.95
CA THR A 64 -10.49 4.87 -0.50
C THR A 64 -10.20 3.46 0.00
N TRP A 65 -10.91 3.00 1.03
CA TRP A 65 -10.74 1.61 1.50
C TRP A 65 -12.06 0.92 1.82
N ASP A 66 -12.06 -0.41 1.76
CA ASP A 66 -13.22 -1.22 2.10
C ASP A 66 -13.48 -1.22 3.62
N SER A 67 -14.72 -1.49 4.01
CA SER A 67 -15.05 -1.84 5.40
C SER A 67 -14.65 -3.29 5.70
N PRO A 68 -14.32 -3.64 6.96
CA PRO A 68 -14.08 -5.03 7.36
C PRO A 68 -15.34 -5.90 7.19
N GLY A 69 -15.15 -7.21 7.01
CA GLY A 69 -16.23 -8.19 6.89
C GLY A 69 -16.45 -8.75 5.48
N LYS A 70 -15.60 -8.39 4.51
CA LYS A 70 -15.72 -8.86 3.12
C LYS A 70 -15.13 -10.26 2.97
N SER A 71 -15.83 -11.17 2.29
CA SER A 71 -15.30 -12.50 2.01
C SER A 71 -14.30 -12.47 0.85
N VAL A 72 -13.15 -13.12 1.02
CA VAL A 72 -12.04 -13.17 0.06
C VAL A 72 -11.36 -14.54 0.09
N GLY A 73 -10.47 -14.78 -0.88
CA GLY A 73 -9.69 -16.02 -0.97
C GLY A 73 -10.45 -17.19 -1.59
N PRO A 74 -9.80 -18.37 -1.62
CA PRO A 74 -10.35 -19.58 -2.24
C PRO A 74 -11.77 -19.87 -1.76
N ASN A 75 -12.72 -20.00 -2.70
CA ASN A 75 -14.13 -20.27 -2.39
C ASN A 75 -14.74 -19.31 -1.35
N ASN A 76 -14.25 -18.07 -1.25
CA ASN A 76 -14.67 -17.09 -0.24
C ASN A 76 -14.47 -17.56 1.21
N SER A 77 -13.45 -18.38 1.48
CA SER A 77 -13.24 -19.00 2.80
C SER A 77 -12.69 -18.06 3.87
N TYR A 78 -12.20 -16.87 3.51
CA TYR A 78 -11.63 -15.91 4.47
C TYR A 78 -12.50 -14.66 4.55
N THR A 79 -12.45 -13.98 5.69
CA THR A 79 -13.14 -12.70 5.90
C THR A 79 -12.12 -11.63 6.27
N THR A 80 -12.23 -10.45 5.65
CA THR A 80 -11.37 -9.31 5.98
C THR A 80 -11.68 -8.79 7.37
N ARG A 81 -10.65 -8.45 8.14
CA ARG A 81 -10.78 -7.89 9.49
C ARG A 81 -9.68 -6.88 9.76
N THR A 82 -9.95 -5.97 10.67
CA THR A 82 -8.97 -5.03 11.22
C THR A 82 -9.05 -5.10 12.75
N LEU A 83 -7.90 -4.95 13.41
CA LEU A 83 -7.80 -4.80 14.87
C LEU A 83 -7.44 -3.36 15.26
N ALA A 84 -7.23 -2.50 14.27
CA ALA A 84 -6.73 -1.16 14.44
C ALA A 84 -7.86 -0.19 14.86
N GLY A 85 -7.45 0.89 15.53
CA GLY A 85 -8.32 2.00 15.89
C GLY A 85 -8.65 2.93 14.72
N ALA A 86 -8.88 4.20 15.04
CA ALA A 86 -9.18 5.22 14.05
C ALA A 86 -7.96 5.52 13.15
N PRO A 87 -8.17 5.78 11.84
CA PRO A 87 -7.07 6.09 10.91
C PRO A 87 -6.35 7.37 11.29
N LYS A 88 -5.03 7.35 11.18
CA LYS A 88 -4.16 8.47 11.54
C LYS A 88 -3.06 8.73 10.53
N CYS A 89 -2.39 7.67 10.05
CA CYS A 89 -1.21 7.80 9.21
C CYS A 89 -1.25 6.84 8.02
N ALA A 90 -0.65 7.26 6.90
CA ALA A 90 -0.26 6.37 5.81
C ALA A 90 1.17 5.88 6.05
N ALA A 91 1.38 4.56 5.98
CA ALA A 91 2.70 3.95 6.06
C ALA A 91 3.17 3.59 4.65
N TRP A 92 4.28 4.19 4.23
CA TRP A 92 4.93 4.01 2.94
C TRP A 92 6.07 3.03 3.08
N ILE A 93 5.89 1.82 2.56
CA ILE A 93 6.86 0.74 2.67
C ILE A 93 7.59 0.60 1.35
N ALA A 94 8.91 0.77 1.39
CA ALA A 94 9.78 0.43 0.28
C ALA A 94 11.06 -0.24 0.78
N GLN A 95 11.33 -1.44 0.23
CA GLN A 95 12.49 -2.31 0.44
C GLN A 95 12.84 -2.56 1.93
N LEU A 96 13.47 -1.58 2.59
CA LEU A 96 14.01 -1.68 3.95
C LEU A 96 13.47 -0.60 4.91
N ASN A 97 12.65 0.34 4.45
CA ASN A 97 12.20 1.46 5.27
C ASN A 97 10.69 1.64 5.24
N VAL A 98 10.14 2.15 6.35
CA VAL A 98 8.75 2.55 6.49
C VAL A 98 8.73 4.03 6.84
N THR A 99 8.20 4.85 5.94
CA THR A 99 7.99 6.27 6.17
C THR A 99 6.52 6.51 6.51
N TYR A 100 6.24 7.27 7.55
CA TYR A 100 4.86 7.62 7.92
C TYR A 100 4.55 9.05 7.52
N THR A 101 3.36 9.25 6.97
CA THR A 101 2.80 10.58 6.70
C THR A 101 1.41 10.68 7.31
N GLU A 102 1.02 11.89 7.70
CA GLU A 102 -0.30 12.13 8.29
C GLU A 102 -1.40 12.02 7.25
N LEU A 103 -2.57 11.52 7.68
CA LEU A 103 -3.78 11.53 6.88
C LEU A 103 -4.58 12.80 7.13
N TYR A 104 -5.05 13.40 6.05
CA TYR A 104 -5.83 14.61 6.04
C TYR A 104 -7.25 14.35 5.55
N ASN A 105 -8.19 15.15 6.06
CA ASN A 105 -9.60 15.15 5.67
C ASN A 105 -10.24 13.74 5.73
N ILE A 106 -10.01 13.05 6.84
CA ILE A 106 -10.52 11.69 7.07
C ILE A 106 -12.05 11.74 7.16
N SER A 107 -12.71 11.07 6.21
CA SER A 107 -14.17 10.96 6.14
C SER A 107 -14.59 9.52 5.86
N ARG A 108 -15.02 8.81 6.91
CA ARG A 108 -15.36 7.38 6.90
C ARG A 108 -14.24 6.49 6.34
N ASN A 109 -14.27 6.26 5.03
CA ASN A 109 -13.39 5.35 4.29
C ASN A 109 -12.58 6.09 3.22
N TRP A 110 -12.48 7.42 3.33
CA TRP A 110 -11.72 8.26 2.44
C TRP A 110 -10.79 9.17 3.25
N ALA A 111 -9.58 9.37 2.75
CA ALA A 111 -8.62 10.36 3.25
C ALA A 111 -7.59 10.63 2.16
N TYR A 112 -6.77 11.66 2.34
CA TYR A 112 -5.58 11.85 1.51
C TYR A 112 -4.32 12.03 2.36
N THR A 113 -3.17 11.87 1.72
CA THR A 113 -1.86 12.15 2.29
C THR A 113 -1.03 12.92 1.28
N ILE A 114 0.14 13.39 1.71
CA ILE A 114 1.16 13.93 0.83
C ILE A 114 2.28 12.90 0.67
N GLN A 115 2.76 12.71 -0.56
CA GLN A 115 3.91 11.85 -0.87
C GLN A 115 5.17 12.36 -0.15
N PRO A 116 5.84 11.52 0.65
CA PRO A 116 7.02 11.92 1.39
C PRO A 116 8.23 12.16 0.46
N ASN A 117 9.22 12.91 0.95
CA ASN A 117 10.48 13.05 0.24
C ASN A 117 11.23 11.71 0.19
N GLY A 118 11.74 11.35 -0.98
CA GLY A 118 12.40 10.06 -1.24
C GLY A 118 13.80 9.91 -0.66
N THR A 119 14.42 10.97 -0.15
CA THR A 119 15.82 10.96 0.28
C THR A 119 15.99 10.40 1.69
N ILE A 120 16.64 9.24 1.84
CA ILE A 120 16.87 8.61 3.17
C ILE A 120 18.01 9.30 3.94
N TYR A 121 19.10 9.63 3.24
CA TYR A 121 20.34 10.04 3.91
C TYR A 121 20.67 11.51 3.69
N ARG A 122 20.67 11.98 2.44
CA ARG A 122 20.93 13.37 2.05
C ARG A 122 20.25 13.72 0.72
N PRO A 123 20.02 15.01 0.40
CA PRO A 123 19.65 15.44 -0.94
C PRO A 123 20.62 14.85 -1.98
N GLY A 124 20.11 14.10 -2.96
CA GLY A 124 20.91 13.45 -4.01
C GLY A 124 21.43 12.04 -3.69
N THR A 125 20.94 11.39 -2.63
CA THR A 125 21.20 9.95 -2.35
C THR A 125 20.04 9.08 -2.86
N ALA A 126 20.18 7.75 -2.80
CA ALA A 126 19.18 6.80 -3.31
C ALA A 126 17.76 7.17 -2.85
N ASN A 127 16.89 7.47 -3.81
CA ASN A 127 15.50 7.82 -3.56
C ASN A 127 14.69 6.54 -3.33
N VAL A 128 14.12 6.38 -2.14
CA VAL A 128 13.27 5.23 -1.78
C VAL A 128 11.85 5.38 -2.30
N VAL A 129 11.41 6.63 -2.48
CA VAL A 129 10.06 6.96 -2.93
C VAL A 129 9.99 6.99 -4.48
N ASN A 130 11.10 6.81 -5.19
CA ASN A 130 11.21 6.83 -6.66
C ASN A 130 11.08 5.42 -7.26
N GLY A 131 10.08 4.66 -6.84
CA GLY A 131 9.85 3.31 -7.33
C GLY A 131 8.53 2.76 -6.82
N THR A 132 8.37 1.44 -6.87
CA THR A 132 7.18 0.77 -6.34
C THR A 132 7.20 0.74 -4.81
N GLN A 133 6.16 1.30 -4.21
CA GLN A 133 5.92 1.32 -2.78
C GLN A 133 4.62 0.59 -2.44
N PHE A 134 4.55 0.08 -1.22
CA PHE A 134 3.30 -0.41 -0.66
C PHE A 134 2.79 0.57 0.40
N ILE A 135 1.58 1.05 0.21
CA ILE A 135 0.94 1.99 1.12
C ILE A 135 -0.07 1.24 1.99
N LEU A 136 -0.07 1.56 3.29
CA LEU A 136 -1.00 1.06 4.28
C LEU A 136 -1.67 2.22 5.00
N ILE A 137 -2.93 2.03 5.42
CA ILE A 137 -3.59 2.93 6.38
C ILE A 137 -3.42 2.35 7.78
N THR A 138 -2.93 3.18 8.70
CA THR A 138 -2.60 2.80 10.06
C THR A 138 -3.22 3.73 11.11
N ASP A 139 -3.52 3.20 12.29
CA ASP A 139 -3.99 3.96 13.45
C ASP A 139 -2.85 4.59 14.27
N SER A 140 -1.64 4.05 14.14
CA SER A 140 -0.45 4.52 14.83
C SER A 140 0.82 4.38 13.98
N ASN A 141 1.88 5.07 14.38
CA ASN A 141 3.16 5.13 13.69
C ASN A 141 4.29 4.52 14.56
N PRO A 142 4.27 3.21 14.84
CA PRO A 142 5.33 2.56 15.62
C PRO A 142 6.67 2.66 14.88
N TYR A 143 7.77 2.60 15.63
CA TYR A 143 9.10 2.57 15.02
C TYR A 143 9.38 1.18 14.43
N ILE A 144 9.45 1.12 13.10
CA ILE A 144 9.61 -0.12 12.34
C ILE A 144 10.96 -0.15 11.62
N THR A 145 11.55 -1.33 11.65
CA THR A 145 12.76 -1.74 10.95
C THR A 145 12.45 -3.05 10.21
N PRO A 146 13.29 -3.50 9.27
CA PRO A 146 13.12 -4.79 8.61
C PRO A 146 12.98 -5.97 9.58
N ALA A 147 13.56 -5.89 10.79
CA ALA A 147 13.54 -6.95 11.77
C ALA A 147 12.21 -7.08 12.55
N ASN A 148 11.38 -6.03 12.60
CA ASN A 148 10.16 -6.00 13.41
C ASN A 148 8.91 -5.55 12.62
N MET A 149 8.91 -5.73 11.30
CA MET A 149 7.81 -5.29 10.43
C MET A 149 6.44 -5.91 10.79
N SER A 150 6.42 -7.11 11.38
CA SER A 150 5.19 -7.74 11.88
C SER A 150 4.48 -6.96 12.98
N TYR A 151 5.14 -6.00 13.64
CA TYR A 151 4.48 -5.14 14.63
C TYR A 151 3.49 -4.15 14.00
N LEU A 152 3.46 -4.02 12.67
CA LEU A 152 2.43 -3.27 11.97
C LEU A 152 1.08 -3.98 11.92
N ASP A 153 1.05 -5.32 11.95
CA ASP A 153 -0.17 -6.11 11.76
C ASP A 153 -1.37 -5.70 12.66
N PRO A 154 -1.22 -5.41 13.98
CA PRO A 154 -2.34 -4.94 14.79
C PRO A 154 -2.82 -3.52 14.45
N HIS A 155 -2.00 -2.74 13.75
CA HIS A 155 -2.25 -1.34 13.40
C HIS A 155 -2.81 -1.15 11.98
N PHE A 156 -3.03 -2.25 11.25
CA PHE A 156 -3.60 -2.21 9.90
C PHE A 156 -5.09 -1.89 9.89
N ILE A 157 -5.45 -0.80 9.23
CA ILE A 157 -6.86 -0.48 8.90
C ILE A 157 -7.21 -1.01 7.52
N ALA A 158 -6.37 -0.72 6.52
CA ALA A 158 -6.57 -1.17 5.14
C ALA A 158 -5.24 -1.23 4.38
N GLY A 159 -5.17 -2.12 3.39
CA GLY A 159 -4.03 -2.30 2.50
C GLY A 159 -3.44 -3.71 2.55
N PRO A 160 -2.31 -3.94 1.85
CA PRO A 160 -1.53 -2.94 1.10
C PRO A 160 -2.17 -2.54 -0.23
N ALA A 161 -1.94 -1.29 -0.64
CA ALA A 161 -2.08 -0.84 -2.02
C ALA A 161 -0.69 -0.67 -2.64
N MET A 162 -0.54 -1.04 -3.91
CA MET A 162 0.69 -0.76 -4.67
C MET A 162 0.62 0.67 -5.19
N TYR A 163 1.71 1.41 -5.06
CA TYR A 163 1.86 2.76 -5.57
C TYR A 163 3.16 2.84 -6.37
N GLN A 164 3.08 3.34 -7.61
CA GLN A 164 4.25 3.47 -8.48
C GLN A 164 4.54 4.95 -8.73
N ALA A 165 5.73 5.37 -8.31
CA ALA A 165 6.15 6.75 -8.45
C ALA A 165 7.01 7.03 -9.69
N ASP A 166 7.62 5.99 -10.28
CA ASP A 166 8.57 6.02 -11.41
C ASP A 166 8.30 4.88 -12.40
#